data_AF-N8VKM2-F1
#
_entry.id   AF-N8VKM2-F1
#
_cell.length_a   1.000
_cell.length_b   1.000
_cell.length_c   1.000
_cell.angle_alpha   90.00
_cell.angle_beta   90.00
_cell.angle_gamma   90.00
#
_symmetry.space_group_name_H-M   'P 1'
#
loop_
_entity.id
_entity.type
_entity.pdbx_description
1 polymer ?
#
loop_
_entity_poly.entity_id
_entity_poly.type
_entity_poly.pdbx_seq_one_letter_code
_entity_poly.pdbx_strand_id
1 'polypeptide(L)'
;MNAHVSYQADPIVRTNLDFHLNEAPRFWFGGDPFRTRMFDALSLTFPDGERYFIECVRLFRDKINDPELQERVADFIRQEAQHGIAHDKMNQIMKEQGMPVDQFTNRLKKIFRFELKNRSPQYNIAMTAAAEHLTALMADTFYSKKETLAEADPFVRALFAWHAIEEMEHRDVAFDVM
;
A
#
# COMPACT_ATOMS: atom_id res chain seq x y z
N MET A 1 -8.40 7.34 -20.61
CA MET A 1 -9.47 6.32 -20.60
C MET A 1 -10.37 6.74 -19.46
N ASN A 2 -11.36 7.60 -19.75
CA ASN A 2 -12.07 8.32 -18.70
C ASN A 2 -13.31 7.51 -18.33
N ALA A 3 -13.15 6.55 -17.43
CA ALA A 3 -14.31 6.01 -16.73
C ALA A 3 -14.90 7.16 -15.91
N HIS A 4 -16.18 7.49 -16.15
CA HIS A 4 -16.89 8.41 -15.26
C HIS A 4 -16.96 7.76 -13.88
N VAL A 5 -16.12 8.23 -12.97
CA VAL A 5 -16.15 7.82 -11.57
C VAL A 5 -17.43 8.41 -10.98
N SER A 6 -18.43 7.56 -10.76
CA SER A 6 -19.75 7.97 -10.23
C SER A 6 -19.75 8.17 -8.70
N TYR A 7 -18.62 7.89 -8.05
CA TYR A 7 -18.47 7.95 -6.60
C TYR A 7 -17.03 8.32 -6.22
N GLN A 8 -16.87 9.47 -5.59
CA GLN A 8 -15.64 9.90 -4.94
C GLN A 8 -15.86 9.70 -3.44
N ALA A 9 -15.06 8.82 -2.82
CA ALA A 9 -15.11 8.59 -1.39
C ALA A 9 -14.38 9.74 -0.68
N ASP A 10 -14.95 10.24 0.42
CA ASP A 10 -14.23 11.16 1.31
C ASP A 10 -13.21 10.36 2.13
N PRO A 11 -11.89 10.60 1.98
CA PRO A 11 -10.89 9.83 2.69
C PRO A 11 -11.02 10.00 4.21
N ILE A 12 -10.90 8.89 4.94
CA ILE A 12 -10.87 8.90 6.41
C ILE A 12 -9.51 8.39 6.87
N VAL A 13 -8.66 9.32 7.32
CA VAL A 13 -7.35 8.98 7.87
C VAL A 13 -7.50 8.31 9.23
N ARG A 14 -7.24 7.00 9.30
CA ARG A 14 -7.24 6.21 10.54
C ARG A 14 -5.85 6.21 11.16
N THR A 15 -5.76 6.27 12.48
CA THR A 15 -4.47 6.26 13.21
C THR A 15 -4.53 5.34 14.42
N ASN A 16 -3.35 4.97 14.96
CA ASN A 16 -3.23 4.08 16.12
C ASN A 16 -3.89 2.72 15.91
N LEU A 17 -3.78 2.19 14.70
CA LEU A 17 -4.33 0.89 14.33
C LEU A 17 -3.52 -0.25 14.96
N ASP A 18 -4.24 -1.15 15.61
CA ASP A 18 -3.70 -2.42 16.07
C ASP A 18 -4.56 -3.57 15.52
N PHE A 19 -3.96 -4.36 14.64
CA PHE A 19 -4.60 -5.51 14.04
C PHE A 19 -4.35 -6.79 14.82
N HIS A 20 -3.61 -6.79 15.93
CA HIS A 20 -3.32 -8.00 16.71
C HIS A 20 -2.55 -9.08 15.91
N LEU A 21 -1.66 -8.65 15.01
CA LEU A 21 -0.98 -9.54 14.05
C LEU A 21 -0.11 -10.61 14.72
N ASN A 22 0.35 -10.38 15.95
CA ASN A 22 1.10 -11.34 16.77
C ASN A 22 0.26 -12.55 17.20
N GLU A 23 -1.06 -12.49 17.09
CA GLU A 23 -1.98 -13.60 17.36
C GLU A 23 -2.19 -14.51 16.14
N ALA A 24 -1.82 -14.04 14.94
CA ALA A 24 -1.99 -14.81 13.71
C ALA A 24 -1.02 -16.00 13.65
N PRO A 25 -1.47 -17.18 13.21
CA PRO A 25 -0.58 -18.34 13.10
C PRO A 25 0.43 -18.14 11.96
N ARG A 26 1.55 -18.88 12.00
CA ARG A 26 2.62 -18.78 10.98
C ARG A 26 2.11 -18.89 9.54
N PHE A 27 1.17 -19.81 9.31
CA PHE A 27 0.50 -20.00 8.03
C PHE A 27 -0.94 -19.51 8.16
N TRP A 28 -1.09 -18.19 8.27
CA TRP A 28 -2.33 -17.49 8.56
C TRP A 28 -3.41 -17.66 7.48
N PHE A 29 -3.06 -18.12 6.29
CA PHE A 29 -4.03 -18.40 5.24
C PHE A 29 -4.47 -19.86 5.29
N GLY A 30 -5.43 -20.20 6.17
CA GLY A 30 -6.01 -21.54 6.26
C GLY A 30 -5.01 -22.66 6.59
N GLY A 31 -3.83 -22.33 7.13
CA GLY A 31 -2.73 -23.28 7.31
C GLY A 31 -1.91 -23.57 6.05
N ASP A 32 -2.22 -22.95 4.91
CA ASP A 32 -1.54 -23.15 3.64
C ASP A 32 -0.26 -22.29 3.55
N PRO A 33 0.94 -22.91 3.46
CA PRO A 33 2.20 -22.17 3.38
C PRO A 33 2.35 -21.37 2.09
N PHE A 34 1.89 -21.88 0.95
CA PHE A 34 2.03 -21.19 -0.33
C PHE A 34 1.17 -19.93 -0.36
N ARG A 35 -0.12 -20.05 -0.02
CA ARG A 35 -1.05 -18.91 -0.01
C ARG A 35 -0.59 -17.84 0.98
N THR A 36 -0.19 -18.25 2.19
CA THR A 36 0.38 -17.34 3.19
C THR A 36 1.59 -16.60 2.61
N ARG A 37 2.58 -17.33 2.06
CA ARG A 37 3.81 -16.70 1.57
C ARG A 37 3.62 -15.82 0.33
N MET A 38 2.62 -16.09 -0.50
CA MET A 38 2.25 -15.21 -1.61
C MET A 38 1.78 -13.84 -1.12
N PHE A 39 0.88 -13.80 -0.14
CA PHE A 39 0.38 -12.53 0.43
C PHE A 39 1.41 -11.84 1.32
N ASP A 40 2.22 -12.61 2.06
CA ASP A 40 3.37 -12.08 2.79
C ASP A 40 4.34 -11.35 1.85
N ALA A 41 4.67 -11.94 0.70
CA ALA A 41 5.55 -11.32 -0.29
C ALA A 41 4.96 -10.04 -0.89
N LEU A 42 3.64 -9.99 -1.07
CA LEU A 42 2.95 -8.75 -1.42
C LEU A 42 3.10 -7.71 -0.31
N SER A 43 2.72 -8.04 0.92
CA SER A 43 2.85 -7.16 2.10
C SER A 43 4.26 -6.63 2.29
N LEU A 44 5.28 -7.44 1.98
CA LEU A 44 6.69 -7.10 2.13
C LEU A 44 7.11 -5.91 1.26
N THR A 45 6.41 -5.67 0.15
CA THR A 45 6.72 -4.58 -0.78
C THR A 45 6.17 -3.24 -0.33
N PHE A 46 5.06 -3.24 0.41
CA PHE A 46 4.30 -2.05 0.76
C PHE A 46 5.12 -1.00 1.53
N PRO A 47 5.79 -1.30 2.67
CA PRO A 47 6.39 -0.22 3.46
C PRO A 47 7.48 0.58 2.73
N ASP A 48 8.25 -0.04 1.84
CA ASP A 48 9.26 0.67 1.05
C ASP A 48 8.66 1.33 -0.20
N GLY A 49 7.60 0.75 -0.77
CA GLY A 49 6.87 1.30 -1.91
C GLY A 49 6.09 2.57 -1.54
N GLU A 50 5.34 2.54 -0.45
CA GLU A 50 4.53 3.65 0.06
C GLU A 50 5.41 4.84 0.47
N ARG A 51 6.56 4.57 1.09
CA ARG A 51 7.59 5.60 1.33
C ARG A 51 8.06 6.24 0.03
N TYR A 52 8.26 5.42 -1.02
CA TYR A 52 8.61 5.93 -2.33
C TYR A 52 7.46 6.77 -2.95
N PHE A 53 6.20 6.34 -2.83
CA PHE A 53 5.03 7.09 -3.31
C PHE A 53 4.92 8.46 -2.63
N ILE A 54 5.05 8.50 -1.30
CA ILE A 54 5.07 9.74 -0.51
C ILE A 54 6.16 10.69 -1.01
N GLU A 55 7.38 10.19 -1.23
CA GLU A 55 8.49 11.01 -1.73
C GLU A 55 8.21 11.53 -3.15
N CYS A 56 7.59 10.72 -4.02
CA CYS A 56 7.21 11.13 -5.37
C CYS A 56 6.20 12.27 -5.38
N VAL A 57 5.11 12.14 -4.61
CA VAL A 57 4.06 13.18 -4.53
C VAL A 57 4.60 14.47 -3.93
N ARG A 58 5.50 14.38 -2.93
CA ARG A 58 6.15 15.55 -2.31
C ARG A 58 6.93 16.40 -3.29
N LEU A 59 7.49 15.83 -4.36
CA LEU A 59 8.22 16.59 -5.39
C LEU A 59 7.33 17.59 -6.16
N PHE A 60 6.01 17.41 -6.09
CA PHE A 60 5.02 18.23 -6.80
C PHE A 60 4.18 19.09 -5.87
N ARG A 61 4.26 18.91 -4.55
CA ARG A 61 3.42 19.59 -3.55
C ARG A 61 3.35 21.11 -3.76
N ASP A 62 4.50 21.77 -3.96
CA ASP A 62 4.58 23.22 -4.11
C ASP A 62 4.09 23.73 -5.47
N LYS A 63 3.75 22.82 -6.41
CA LYS A 63 3.22 23.15 -7.74
C LYS A 63 1.69 23.02 -7.81
N ILE A 64 1.07 22.45 -6.78
CA ILE A 64 -0.38 22.25 -6.72
C ILE A 64 -1.00 23.55 -6.20
N ASN A 65 -1.84 24.18 -7.02
CA ASN A 65 -2.56 25.42 -6.67
C ASN A 65 -4.01 25.17 -6.24
N ASP A 66 -4.55 24.00 -6.57
CA ASP A 66 -5.91 23.61 -6.20
C ASP A 66 -5.93 23.20 -4.72
N PRO A 67 -6.65 23.93 -3.85
CA PRO A 67 -6.72 23.61 -2.43
C PRO A 67 -7.32 22.23 -2.15
N GLU A 68 -8.24 21.74 -2.97
CA GLU A 68 -8.85 20.41 -2.80
C GLU A 68 -7.81 19.31 -3.07
N LEU A 69 -7.04 19.46 -4.14
CA LEU A 69 -5.95 18.52 -4.45
C LEU A 69 -4.83 18.58 -3.40
N GLN A 70 -4.53 19.74 -2.82
CA GLN A 70 -3.58 19.85 -1.71
C GLN A 70 -4.03 19.06 -0.48
N GLU A 71 -5.33 19.09 -0.15
CA GLU A 71 -5.92 18.32 0.95
C GLU A 71 -5.87 16.82 0.67
N ARG A 72 -6.30 16.39 -0.52
CA ARG A 72 -6.22 14.97 -0.95
C ARG A 72 -4.78 14.43 -0.90
N VAL A 73 -3.79 15.21 -1.33
CA VAL A 73 -2.37 14.85 -1.21
C VAL A 73 -1.94 14.73 0.26
N ALA A 74 -2.44 15.58 1.14
CA ALA A 74 -2.13 15.49 2.56
C ALA A 74 -2.77 14.26 3.22
N ASP A 75 -3.98 13.88 2.83
CA ASP A 75 -4.65 12.64 3.26
C ASP A 75 -3.90 11.41 2.77
N PHE A 76 -3.60 11.35 1.46
CA PHE A 76 -2.80 10.31 0.85
C PHE A 76 -1.50 10.06 1.63
N ILE A 77 -0.69 11.11 1.86
CA ILE A 77 0.57 10.99 2.61
C ILE A 77 0.35 10.42 4.03
N ARG A 78 -0.78 10.75 4.67
CA ARG A 78 -1.10 10.24 6.00
C ARG A 78 -1.51 8.76 5.95
N GLN A 79 -2.38 8.36 5.04
CA GLN A 79 -2.83 6.97 4.87
C GLN A 79 -1.66 6.06 4.49
N GLU A 80 -0.87 6.42 3.48
CA GLU A 80 0.36 5.73 3.07
C GLU A 80 1.35 5.53 4.23
N ALA A 81 1.51 6.54 5.07
CA ALA A 81 2.39 6.41 6.24
C ALA A 81 1.85 5.41 7.26
N GLN A 82 0.52 5.31 7.43
CA GLN A 82 -0.10 4.32 8.31
C GLN A 82 -0.02 2.91 7.71
N HIS A 83 -0.23 2.75 6.41
CA HIS A 83 -0.06 1.48 5.72
C HIS A 83 1.35 0.92 5.99
N GLY A 84 2.37 1.77 5.86
CA GLY A 84 3.76 1.35 6.02
C GLY A 84 4.09 0.90 7.42
N ILE A 85 3.53 1.58 8.43
CA ILE A 85 3.65 1.18 9.84
C ILE A 85 2.98 -0.18 10.08
N ALA A 86 1.78 -0.39 9.53
CA ALA A 86 1.03 -1.61 9.74
C ALA A 86 1.69 -2.82 9.06
N HIS A 87 2.16 -2.66 7.81
CA HIS A 87 2.86 -3.72 7.09
C HIS A 87 4.29 -3.95 7.61
N ASP A 88 4.95 -2.96 8.21
CA ASP A 88 6.22 -3.18 8.91
C ASP A 88 6.05 -4.11 10.13
N LYS A 89 4.88 -4.10 10.80
CA LYS A 89 4.58 -5.09 11.85
C LYS A 89 4.52 -6.52 11.28
N MET A 90 3.89 -6.72 10.11
CA MET A 90 3.93 -8.01 9.40
C MET A 90 5.37 -8.43 9.03
N ASN A 91 6.17 -7.48 8.54
CA ASN A 91 7.58 -7.73 8.22
C ASN A 91 8.37 -8.20 9.45
N GLN A 92 8.11 -7.60 10.61
CA GLN A 92 8.75 -8.00 11.86
C GLN A 92 8.37 -9.42 12.28
N ILE A 93 7.09 -9.80 12.19
CA ILE A 93 6.62 -11.16 12.46
C ILE A 93 7.30 -12.17 11.50
N MET A 94 7.39 -11.85 10.21
CA MET A 94 8.09 -12.71 9.25
C MET A 94 9.58 -12.88 9.57
N LYS A 95 10.25 -11.83 10.04
CA LYS A 95 11.66 -11.92 10.51
C LYS A 95 11.78 -12.87 11.69
N GLU A 96 10.89 -12.76 12.68
CA GLU A 96 10.86 -13.62 13.86
C GLU A 96 10.63 -15.10 13.50
N GLN A 97 9.91 -15.37 12.40
CA GLN A 97 9.75 -16.70 11.83
C GLN A 97 10.99 -17.22 11.07
N GLY A 98 12.05 -16.41 10.97
CA GLY A 98 13.31 -16.74 10.29
C GLY A 98 13.32 -16.44 8.79
N MET A 99 12.40 -15.63 8.27
CA MET A 99 12.38 -15.26 6.85
C MET A 99 13.42 -14.18 6.54
N PRO A 100 14.05 -14.19 5.33
CA PRO A 100 15.11 -13.25 4.96
C PRO A 100 14.56 -11.87 4.52
N VAL A 101 13.66 -11.29 5.32
CA VAL A 101 12.97 -10.02 5.03
C VAL A 101 13.96 -8.90 4.73
N ASP A 102 15.03 -8.77 5.53
CA ASP A 102 16.02 -7.70 5.34
C ASP A 102 16.78 -7.81 4.02
N GLN A 103 16.99 -9.01 3.49
CA GLN A 103 17.63 -9.17 2.19
C GLN A 103 16.75 -8.56 1.08
N PHE A 104 15.44 -8.78 1.16
CA PHE A 104 14.48 -8.27 0.20
C PHE A 104 14.26 -6.77 0.33
N THR A 105 13.96 -6.27 1.54
CA THR A 105 13.70 -4.83 1.75
C THR A 105 14.93 -3.99 1.43
N ASN A 106 16.14 -4.45 1.74
CA ASN A 106 17.37 -3.76 1.33
C ASN A 106 17.54 -3.68 -0.19
N ARG A 107 17.06 -4.69 -0.94
CA ARG A 107 17.06 -4.64 -2.41
C ARG A 107 16.05 -3.62 -2.92
N LEU A 108 14.82 -3.62 -2.41
CA LEU A 108 13.79 -2.63 -2.79
C LEU A 108 14.24 -1.21 -2.50
N LYS A 109 14.77 -0.94 -1.29
CA LYS A 109 15.31 0.37 -0.93
C LYS A 109 16.41 0.85 -1.88
N LYS A 110 17.22 -0.05 -2.44
CA LYS A 110 18.25 0.31 -3.44
C LYS A 110 17.61 0.69 -4.78
N ILE A 111 16.59 -0.04 -5.21
CA ILE A 111 15.84 0.24 -6.43
C ILE A 111 15.15 1.60 -6.32
N PHE A 112 14.34 1.84 -5.28
CA PHE A 112 13.63 3.12 -5.13
C PHE A 112 14.57 4.32 -5.00
N ARG A 113 15.68 4.19 -4.25
CA ARG A 113 16.72 5.23 -4.19
C ARG A 113 17.37 5.48 -5.55
N PHE A 114 17.55 4.44 -6.36
CA PHE A 114 18.06 4.60 -7.71
C PHE A 114 17.06 5.34 -8.60
N GLU A 115 15.77 4.98 -8.58
CA GLU A 115 14.76 5.65 -9.40
C GLU A 115 14.60 7.13 -9.00
N LEU A 116 14.46 7.43 -7.70
CA LEU A 116 14.37 8.82 -7.20
C LEU A 116 15.57 9.68 -7.58
N LYS A 117 16.78 9.09 -7.61
CA LYS A 117 18.01 9.81 -7.93
C LYS A 117 18.22 10.00 -9.44
N ASN A 118 17.88 8.99 -10.24
CA ASN A 118 18.33 8.92 -11.64
C ASN A 118 17.20 9.10 -12.66
N ARG A 119 15.93 9.16 -12.23
CA ARG A 119 14.78 9.44 -13.09
C ARG A 119 14.21 10.82 -12.83
N SER A 120 13.44 11.33 -13.80
CA SER A 120 12.74 12.59 -13.63
C SER A 120 11.61 12.47 -12.59
N PRO A 121 11.23 13.57 -11.93
CA PRO A 121 10.05 13.59 -11.07
C PRO A 121 8.79 13.05 -11.77
N GLN A 122 8.61 13.38 -13.06
CA GLN A 122 7.46 12.95 -13.88
C GLN A 122 7.42 11.43 -14.07
N TYR A 123 8.58 10.78 -14.27
CA TYR A 123 8.64 9.32 -14.34
C TYR A 123 8.23 8.70 -13.00
N ASN A 124 8.76 9.23 -11.90
CA ASN A 124 8.55 8.67 -10.57
C ASN A 124 7.07 8.79 -10.13
N ILE A 125 6.41 9.93 -10.39
CA ILE A 125 4.99 10.11 -10.10
C ILE A 125 4.11 9.25 -11.03
N ALA A 126 4.48 9.08 -12.31
CA ALA A 126 3.76 8.17 -13.20
C ALA A 126 3.85 6.71 -12.76
N MET A 127 5.01 6.28 -12.24
CA MET A 127 5.18 4.95 -11.64
C MET A 127 4.35 4.79 -10.37
N THR A 128 4.23 5.86 -9.55
CA THR A 128 3.34 5.89 -8.38
C THR A 128 1.89 5.71 -8.83
N ALA A 129 1.39 6.55 -9.75
CA ALA A 129 0.03 6.43 -10.28
C ALA A 129 -0.27 5.05 -10.87
N ALA A 130 0.68 4.45 -11.58
CA ALA A 130 0.52 3.08 -12.10
C ALA A 130 0.44 2.02 -11.00
N ALA A 131 1.20 2.18 -9.92
CA ALA A 131 1.18 1.28 -8.77
C ALA A 131 -0.14 1.40 -7.98
N GLU A 132 -0.61 2.62 -7.70
CA GLU A 132 -1.92 2.90 -7.06
C GLU A 132 -3.09 2.27 -7.85
N HIS A 133 -3.05 2.38 -9.18
CA HIS A 133 -4.08 1.73 -10.01
C HIS A 133 -4.00 0.21 -9.94
N LEU A 134 -2.80 -0.36 -9.83
CA LEU A 134 -2.61 -1.81 -9.70
C LEU A 134 -3.07 -2.30 -8.33
N THR A 135 -2.73 -1.61 -7.24
CA THR A 135 -3.17 -1.97 -5.88
C THR A 135 -4.69 -1.85 -5.74
N ALA A 136 -5.32 -0.83 -6.33
CA ALA A 136 -6.78 -0.73 -6.41
C ALA A 136 -7.42 -1.89 -7.22
N LEU A 137 -6.80 -2.34 -8.32
CA LEU A 137 -7.27 -3.53 -9.05
C LEU A 137 -7.12 -4.81 -8.22
N MET A 138 -6.03 -4.92 -7.46
CA MET A 138 -5.80 -6.05 -6.56
C MET A 138 -6.82 -6.06 -5.42
N ALA A 139 -7.15 -4.90 -4.86
CA ALA A 139 -8.22 -4.73 -3.88
C ALA A 139 -9.55 -5.28 -4.39
N ASP A 140 -9.97 -4.88 -5.60
CA ASP A 140 -11.18 -5.41 -6.23
C ASP A 140 -11.09 -6.94 -6.43
N THR A 141 -9.95 -7.44 -6.88
CA THR A 141 -9.74 -8.89 -7.07
C THR A 141 -9.86 -9.67 -5.76
N PHE A 142 -9.33 -9.13 -4.66
CA PHE A 142 -9.31 -9.80 -3.36
C PHE A 142 -10.65 -9.74 -2.63
N TYR A 143 -11.43 -8.68 -2.83
CA TYR A 143 -12.65 -8.40 -2.05
C TYR A 143 -13.96 -8.44 -2.84
N SER A 144 -13.93 -8.60 -4.17
CA SER A 144 -15.15 -8.75 -5.00
C SER A 144 -15.93 -10.05 -4.72
N LYS A 145 -15.26 -11.07 -4.18
CA LYS A 145 -15.87 -12.35 -3.78
C LYS A 145 -15.47 -12.70 -2.35
N LYS A 146 -16.46 -12.94 -1.49
CA LYS A 146 -16.24 -13.26 -0.08
C LYS A 146 -15.36 -14.50 0.11
N GLU A 147 -15.46 -15.44 -0.83
CA GLU A 147 -14.76 -16.72 -0.80
C GLU A 147 -13.23 -16.56 -0.96
N THR A 148 -12.76 -15.50 -1.65
CA THR A 148 -11.34 -15.32 -2.00
C THR A 148 -10.43 -15.30 -0.77
N LEU A 149 -10.84 -14.59 0.28
CA LEU A 149 -10.09 -14.46 1.55
C LEU A 149 -10.84 -15.10 2.74
N ALA A 150 -11.77 -16.03 2.48
CA ALA A 150 -12.60 -16.62 3.54
C ALA A 150 -11.76 -17.34 4.62
N GLU A 151 -10.68 -18.01 4.20
CA GLU A 151 -9.79 -18.80 5.07
C GLU A 151 -8.60 -18.00 5.64
N ALA A 152 -8.46 -16.73 5.26
CA ALA A 152 -7.44 -15.87 5.85
C ALA A 152 -7.78 -15.59 7.32
N ASP A 153 -6.76 -15.65 8.18
CA ASP A 153 -6.84 -15.23 9.57
C ASP A 153 -7.54 -13.87 9.69
N PRO A 154 -8.50 -13.69 10.62
CA PRO A 154 -9.33 -12.49 10.68
C PRO A 154 -8.53 -11.21 10.91
N PHE A 155 -7.41 -11.27 11.66
CA PHE A 155 -6.57 -10.13 11.95
C PHE A 155 -5.76 -9.69 10.72
N VAL A 156 -5.15 -10.65 10.03
CA VAL A 156 -4.42 -10.37 8.79
C VAL A 156 -5.38 -9.91 7.70
N ARG A 157 -6.55 -10.55 7.58
CA ARG A 157 -7.59 -10.14 6.62
C ARG A 157 -8.11 -8.73 6.88
N ALA A 158 -8.22 -8.31 8.14
CA ALA A 158 -8.64 -6.96 8.50
C ALA A 158 -7.61 -5.91 8.06
N LEU A 159 -6.31 -6.19 8.21
CA LEU A 159 -5.23 -5.34 7.72
C LEU A 159 -5.34 -5.13 6.20
N PHE A 160 -5.40 -6.22 5.43
CA PHE A 160 -5.50 -6.14 3.98
C PHE A 160 -6.82 -5.49 3.53
N ALA A 161 -7.91 -5.64 4.27
CA ALA A 161 -9.20 -5.06 3.92
C ALA A 161 -9.18 -3.55 4.12
N TRP A 162 -8.61 -3.11 5.24
CA TRP A 162 -8.41 -1.70 5.53
C TRP A 162 -7.52 -1.03 4.47
N HIS A 163 -6.35 -1.61 4.21
CA HIS A 163 -5.43 -1.12 3.17
C HIS A 163 -6.16 -1.06 1.81
N ALA A 164 -6.79 -2.15 1.39
CA ALA A 164 -7.51 -2.23 0.11
C ALA A 164 -8.60 -1.15 -0.06
N ILE A 165 -9.30 -0.79 1.03
CA ILE A 165 -10.30 0.28 1.00
C ILE A 165 -9.63 1.63 0.74
N GLU A 166 -8.54 1.94 1.44
CA GLU A 166 -7.84 3.23 1.31
C GLU A 166 -7.15 3.35 -0.08
N GLU A 167 -6.62 2.26 -0.65
CA GLU A 167 -6.07 2.26 -2.02
C GLU A 167 -7.11 2.60 -3.10
N MET A 168 -8.40 2.30 -2.86
CA MET A 168 -9.48 2.73 -3.76
C MET A 168 -9.69 4.26 -3.73
N GLU A 169 -9.36 4.90 -2.61
CA GLU A 169 -9.38 6.35 -2.41
C GLU A 169 -8.14 7.01 -3.03
N HIS A 170 -6.99 6.31 -3.06
CA HIS A 170 -5.72 6.81 -3.58
C HIS A 170 -5.61 6.79 -5.10
N ARG A 171 -6.32 5.86 -5.77
CA ARG A 171 -6.28 5.56 -7.21
C ARG A 171 -5.97 6.76 -8.12
N ASP A 172 -6.68 7.87 -7.93
CA ASP A 172 -6.61 9.03 -8.80
C ASP A 172 -5.70 10.16 -8.29
N VAL A 173 -5.33 10.16 -7.00
CA VAL A 173 -4.54 11.25 -6.40
C VAL A 173 -3.19 11.41 -7.10
N ALA A 174 -2.42 10.34 -7.23
CA ALA A 174 -1.13 10.40 -7.92
C ALA A 174 -1.25 10.75 -9.41
N PHE A 175 -2.39 10.44 -10.03
CA PHE A 175 -2.68 10.82 -11.42
C PHE A 175 -3.02 12.31 -11.54
N ASP A 176 -3.83 12.84 -10.64
CA ASP A 176 -4.26 14.25 -10.62
C ASP A 176 -3.10 15.20 -10.26
N VAL A 177 -2.06 14.70 -9.60
CA VAL A 177 -0.82 15.45 -9.31
C VAL A 177 0.09 15.65 -10.54
N MET A 178 -0.05 14.81 -11.58
CA MET A 178 0.80 14.87 -12.79
C MET A 178 0.55 16.10 -13.66
#